data_AF-A0A0S7BWH2-F1
#
_entry.id   AF-A0A0S7BWH2-F1
#
_cell.length_a   1.000
_cell.length_b   1.000
_cell.length_c   1.000
_cell.angle_alpha   90.00
_cell.angle_beta   90.00
_cell.angle_gamma   90.00
#
_symmetry.space_group_name_H-M   'P 1'
#
loop_
_entity.id
_entity.type
_entity.pdbx_description
1 polymer ?
#
loop_
_entity_poly.entity_id
_entity_poly.type
_entity_poly.pdbx_seq_one_letter_code
_entity_poly.pdbx_strand_id
1 'polypeptide(L)'
;MKEKCMNQRKKLLKTVCNLFLSISFILTSAFINITDKYVVDIPEGMVYVEEGMSTVGAKDDDLDAKSDAKPIHEVYLKSYYIDILEVTNEAYSACVKDGKCSEPHETSSATRENYYGNALFNRYPVVNVTWEDAKNYCEYVGKRLPTEAEWEKAGMGTSGYRRYSWGNGAPQTYTLNLTKIPGDTEMGNTYWKGQSPYGMVDVVGNVSEWVSDWYSETYYQESVVENPSGPAGGTKKVIRGDSWNSDVETIHVTNRFALEPDQFNNETGFRCAMDVKERVYYNTPEPDPTTEAETRYAIVNSGHDGGVFLLQEPGVNKTIICVAPQGSMLEIIEGPVEINFTKWYHVRTSSGWEGWTIESSLTLMSH
;
A
#
# COMPACT_ATOMS: atom_id res chain seq x y z
N MET A 1 79.93 -2.06 7.71
CA MET A 1 79.11 -2.02 6.46
C MET A 1 77.76 -2.73 6.60
N LYS A 2 77.67 -3.91 7.25
CA LYS A 2 76.40 -4.62 7.53
C LYS A 2 75.43 -3.86 8.47
N GLU A 3 75.94 -3.06 9.39
CA GLU A 3 75.13 -2.35 10.40
C GLU A 3 74.36 -1.13 9.84
N LYS A 4 74.98 -0.39 8.90
CA LYS A 4 74.31 0.72 8.18
C LYS A 4 73.17 0.20 7.27
N CYS A 5 73.31 -1.00 6.72
CA CYS A 5 72.31 -1.62 5.84
C CYS A 5 71.08 -2.15 6.64
N MET A 6 71.28 -2.66 7.86
CA MET A 6 70.18 -3.04 8.75
C MET A 6 69.38 -1.85 9.29
N ASN A 7 70.05 -0.74 9.63
CA ASN A 7 69.37 0.46 10.11
C ASN A 7 68.57 1.17 9.01
N GLN A 8 69.02 1.13 7.75
CA GLN A 8 68.21 1.61 6.62
C GLN A 8 66.99 0.73 6.35
N ARG A 9 67.11 -0.61 6.45
CA ARG A 9 65.95 -1.52 6.32
C ARG A 9 64.92 -1.33 7.44
N LYS A 10 65.34 -1.10 8.69
CA LYS A 10 64.41 -0.81 9.81
C LYS A 10 63.72 0.55 9.69
N LYS A 11 64.41 1.57 9.14
CA LYS A 11 63.80 2.88 8.83
C LYS A 11 62.79 2.77 7.67
N LEU A 12 63.14 2.03 6.61
CA LEU A 12 62.26 1.80 5.47
C LEU A 12 61.01 0.99 5.86
N LEU A 13 61.15 -0.06 6.69
CA LEU A 13 60.01 -0.83 7.19
C LEU A 13 59.10 -0.01 8.12
N LYS A 14 59.64 0.86 8.98
CA LYS A 14 58.82 1.76 9.82
C LYS A 14 58.08 2.82 8.98
N THR A 15 58.72 3.36 7.95
CA THR A 15 58.08 4.34 7.04
C THR A 15 57.01 3.68 6.17
N VAL A 16 57.24 2.46 5.66
CA VAL A 16 56.25 1.70 4.88
C VAL A 16 55.09 1.22 5.76
N CYS A 17 55.34 0.78 7.00
CA CYS A 17 54.29 0.36 7.93
C CYS A 17 53.42 1.54 8.41
N ASN A 18 54.00 2.72 8.63
CA ASN A 18 53.24 3.93 8.93
C ASN A 18 52.46 4.47 7.71
N LEU A 19 52.97 4.30 6.48
CA LEU A 19 52.23 4.62 5.25
C LEU A 19 51.01 3.70 5.09
N PHE A 20 51.17 2.38 5.31
CA PHE A 20 50.07 1.41 5.25
C PHE A 20 49.03 1.60 6.37
N LEU A 21 49.44 1.97 7.58
CA LEU A 21 48.51 2.30 8.67
C LEU A 21 47.75 3.61 8.42
N SER A 22 48.37 4.61 7.77
CA SER A 22 47.69 5.85 7.38
C SER A 22 46.75 5.68 6.19
N ILE A 23 47.10 4.83 5.21
CA ILE A 23 46.25 4.54 4.03
C ILE A 23 45.09 3.62 4.42
N SER A 24 45.29 2.71 5.39
CA SER A 24 44.20 1.90 5.95
C SER A 24 43.22 2.69 6.81
N PHE A 25 43.60 3.86 7.35
CA PHE A 25 42.70 4.76 8.09
C PHE A 25 41.99 5.77 7.19
N ILE A 26 42.59 6.10 6.04
CA ILE A 26 41.98 6.99 5.03
C ILE A 26 41.04 6.21 4.09
N LEU A 27 41.16 4.89 3.99
CA LEU A 27 40.21 4.04 3.23
C LEU A 27 39.04 3.49 4.07
N THR A 28 39.02 3.68 5.39
CA THR A 28 37.89 3.27 6.25
C THR A 28 36.96 4.43 6.65
N SER A 29 37.21 5.66 6.20
CA SER A 29 36.47 6.86 6.62
C SER A 29 35.73 7.60 5.51
N ALA A 30 35.57 7.02 4.32
CA ALA A 30 34.86 7.66 3.20
C ALA A 30 33.93 6.73 2.39
N PHE A 31 33.47 5.62 2.97
CA PHE A 31 32.17 5.08 2.59
C PHE A 31 31.18 5.49 3.66
N ILE A 32 30.84 6.78 3.65
CA ILE A 32 29.51 7.17 4.09
C ILE A 32 28.60 6.41 3.13
N ASN A 33 28.00 5.31 3.61
CA ASN A 33 26.78 4.81 3.00
C ASN A 33 25.78 5.95 3.13
N ILE A 34 25.79 6.86 2.16
CA ILE A 34 24.63 7.64 1.83
C ILE A 34 23.68 6.59 1.25
N THR A 35 23.01 5.84 2.12
CA THR A 35 21.71 5.34 1.77
C THR A 35 20.91 6.61 1.55
N ASP A 36 20.78 7.03 0.30
CA ASP A 36 19.80 8.03 -0.08
C ASP A 36 18.47 7.54 0.50
N LYS A 37 18.06 8.11 1.64
CA LYS A 37 16.76 7.87 2.22
C LYS A 37 15.79 8.61 1.32
N TYR A 38 15.26 7.92 0.32
CA TYR A 38 14.19 8.41 -0.51
C TYR A 38 12.96 8.62 0.38
N VAL A 39 12.65 9.87 0.71
CA VAL A 39 11.39 10.24 1.36
C VAL A 39 10.40 10.48 0.23
N VAL A 40 9.61 9.45 -0.08
CA VAL A 40 8.49 9.57 -1.00
C VAL A 40 7.34 10.22 -0.23
N ASP A 41 6.94 11.43 -0.61
CA ASP A 41 5.76 12.08 -0.06
C ASP A 41 4.51 11.41 -0.66
N ILE A 42 3.95 10.45 0.08
CA ILE A 42 2.79 9.67 -0.37
C ILE A 42 1.55 10.55 -0.22
N PRO A 43 0.79 10.80 -1.30
CA PRO A 43 -0.46 11.54 -1.21
C PRO A 43 -1.43 10.91 -0.21
N GLU A 44 -2.18 11.76 0.48
CA GLU A 44 -3.19 11.32 1.43
C GLU A 44 -4.16 10.31 0.79
N GLY A 45 -4.40 9.20 1.50
CA GLY A 45 -5.32 8.15 1.05
C GLY A 45 -4.76 7.22 -0.03
N MET A 46 -3.47 7.31 -0.38
CA MET A 46 -2.84 6.42 -1.36
C MET A 46 -1.74 5.56 -0.74
N VAL A 47 -1.40 4.47 -1.42
CA VAL A 47 -0.22 3.64 -1.14
C VAL A 47 0.80 3.80 -2.26
N TYR A 48 2.08 3.78 -1.90
CA TYR A 48 3.18 3.73 -2.87
C TYR A 48 3.45 2.29 -3.27
N VAL A 49 3.44 2.02 -4.57
CA VAL A 49 3.87 0.75 -5.14
C VAL A 49 5.20 0.98 -5.85
N GLU A 50 6.25 0.29 -5.41
CA GLU A 50 7.58 0.46 -5.97
C GLU A 50 7.67 -0.01 -7.41
N GLU A 51 8.58 0.61 -8.15
CA GLU A 51 8.95 0.13 -9.47
C GLU A 51 9.57 -1.26 -9.40
N GLY A 52 9.45 -2.02 -10.49
CA GLY A 52 10.14 -3.29 -10.62
C GLY A 52 9.30 -4.36 -11.28
N MET A 53 9.97 -5.49 -11.50
CA MET A 53 9.37 -6.70 -12.03
C MET A 53 8.29 -7.24 -11.08
N SER A 54 7.19 -7.69 -11.65
CA SER A 54 6.13 -8.44 -10.98
C SER A 54 5.55 -9.46 -11.96
N THR A 55 4.66 -10.31 -11.46
CA THR A 55 3.88 -11.23 -12.29
C THR A 55 2.41 -10.82 -12.27
N VAL A 56 1.77 -10.84 -13.42
CA VAL A 56 0.33 -10.60 -13.60
C VAL A 56 -0.32 -11.84 -14.20
N GLY A 57 -1.49 -12.20 -13.73
CA GLY A 57 -2.28 -13.34 -14.14
C GLY A 57 -2.15 -14.57 -13.24
N ALA A 58 -2.95 -15.57 -13.58
CA ALA A 58 -3.06 -16.83 -12.88
C ALA A 58 -2.14 -17.90 -13.47
N LYS A 59 -1.71 -18.82 -12.62
CA LYS A 59 -0.95 -19.99 -13.09
C LYS A 59 -1.83 -20.90 -13.95
N ASP A 60 -1.21 -21.56 -14.91
CA ASP A 60 -1.92 -22.51 -15.79
C ASP A 60 -2.57 -23.65 -15.00
N ASP A 61 -1.91 -24.12 -13.93
CA ASP A 61 -2.35 -25.20 -13.05
C ASP A 61 -3.36 -24.78 -11.96
N ASP A 62 -3.69 -23.49 -11.86
CA ASP A 62 -4.73 -23.01 -10.97
C ASP A 62 -6.12 -23.27 -11.59
N LEU A 63 -6.77 -24.35 -11.15
CA LEU A 63 -8.06 -24.77 -11.70
C LEU A 63 -9.21 -23.82 -11.38
N ASP A 64 -9.06 -22.95 -10.38
CA ASP A 64 -10.10 -22.03 -9.94
C ASP A 64 -9.97 -20.65 -10.62
N ALA A 65 -8.83 -20.37 -11.24
CA ALA A 65 -8.63 -19.16 -12.01
C ALA A 65 -9.29 -19.25 -13.39
N LYS A 66 -9.92 -18.15 -13.81
CA LYS A 66 -10.52 -18.02 -15.14
C LYS A 66 -9.49 -18.17 -16.26
N SER A 67 -9.96 -18.63 -17.42
CA SER A 67 -9.12 -18.83 -18.61
C SER A 67 -8.50 -17.53 -19.14
N ASP A 68 -9.23 -16.42 -19.06
CA ASP A 68 -8.80 -15.11 -19.54
C ASP A 68 -7.83 -14.39 -18.59
N ALA A 69 -7.67 -14.91 -17.37
CA ALA A 69 -6.64 -14.52 -16.42
C ALA A 69 -5.32 -15.29 -16.64
N LYS A 70 -5.25 -16.22 -17.60
CA LYS A 70 -4.08 -17.05 -17.91
C LYS A 70 -3.47 -16.68 -19.27
N PRO A 71 -2.15 -16.87 -19.47
CA PRO A 71 -1.19 -17.34 -18.48
C PRO A 71 -0.70 -16.20 -17.57
N ILE A 72 -0.11 -16.58 -16.43
CA ILE A 72 0.73 -15.68 -15.65
C ILE A 72 1.94 -15.25 -16.50
N HIS A 73 2.24 -13.96 -16.51
CA HIS A 73 3.32 -13.37 -17.30
C HIS A 73 4.06 -12.29 -16.52
N GLU A 74 5.31 -12.03 -16.89
CA GLU A 74 6.14 -11.01 -16.24
C GLU A 74 5.84 -9.62 -16.80
N VAL A 75 5.74 -8.65 -15.90
CA VAL A 75 5.58 -7.23 -16.23
C VAL A 75 6.57 -6.41 -15.42
N TYR A 76 7.08 -5.32 -15.99
CA TYR A 76 7.81 -4.28 -15.30
C TYR A 76 6.90 -3.06 -15.20
N LEU A 77 6.64 -2.62 -13.96
CA LEU A 77 5.89 -1.40 -13.70
C LEU A 77 6.81 -0.35 -13.10
N LYS A 78 6.69 0.90 -13.55
CA LYS A 78 7.25 2.05 -12.84
C LYS A 78 6.57 2.21 -11.48
N SER A 79 7.13 3.05 -10.62
CA SER A 79 6.48 3.37 -9.35
C SER A 79 5.28 4.26 -9.58
N TYR A 80 4.24 4.03 -8.81
CA TYR A 80 2.99 4.78 -8.85
C TYR A 80 2.36 4.79 -7.45
N TYR A 81 1.38 5.66 -7.28
CA TYR A 81 0.49 5.65 -6.15
C TYR A 81 -0.87 5.08 -6.57
N ILE A 82 -1.55 4.37 -5.68
CA ILE A 82 -2.94 3.93 -5.89
C ILE A 82 -3.75 4.15 -4.62
N ASP A 83 -5.02 4.52 -4.76
CA ASP A 83 -5.91 4.78 -3.63
C ASP A 83 -6.06 3.54 -2.73
N ILE A 84 -6.05 3.74 -1.41
CA ILE A 84 -6.26 2.68 -0.41
C ILE A 84 -7.68 2.11 -0.51
N LEU A 85 -8.65 2.97 -0.77
CA LEU A 85 -10.09 2.66 -0.80
C LEU A 85 -10.68 2.99 -2.17
N GLU A 86 -11.83 2.40 -2.48
CA GLU A 86 -12.65 2.87 -3.61
C GLU A 86 -13.12 4.32 -3.38
N VAL A 87 -13.39 5.04 -4.47
CA VAL A 87 -13.90 6.41 -4.40
C VAL A 87 -15.26 6.42 -3.71
N THR A 88 -15.42 7.27 -2.70
CA THR A 88 -16.67 7.32 -1.92
C THR A 88 -17.72 8.22 -2.56
N ASN A 89 -18.99 8.02 -2.19
CA ASN A 89 -20.09 8.90 -2.57
C ASN A 89 -19.82 10.38 -2.25
N GLU A 90 -19.27 10.67 -1.07
CA GLU A 90 -18.95 12.04 -0.65
C GLU A 90 -17.86 12.66 -1.52
N ALA A 91 -16.79 11.92 -1.79
CA ALA A 91 -15.70 12.41 -2.63
C ALA A 91 -16.19 12.67 -4.07
N TYR A 92 -16.97 11.74 -4.63
CA TYR A 92 -17.60 11.90 -5.95
C TYR A 92 -18.55 13.09 -6.01
N SER A 93 -19.34 13.34 -4.96
CA SER A 93 -20.28 14.47 -4.89
C SER A 93 -19.59 15.84 -5.00
N ALA A 94 -18.34 15.97 -4.57
CA ALA A 94 -17.57 17.19 -4.77
C ALA A 94 -17.33 17.48 -6.27
N CYS A 95 -16.99 16.45 -7.06
CA CYS A 95 -16.81 16.57 -8.51
C CYS A 95 -18.12 16.96 -9.23
N VAL A 96 -19.24 16.36 -8.81
CA VAL A 96 -20.57 16.67 -9.34
C VAL A 96 -20.96 18.11 -9.03
N LYS A 97 -20.78 18.55 -7.78
CA LYS A 97 -21.10 19.92 -7.33
C LYS A 97 -20.31 20.98 -8.10
N ASP A 98 -19.07 20.66 -8.46
CA ASP A 98 -18.21 21.55 -9.26
C ASP A 98 -18.50 21.49 -10.77
N GLY A 99 -19.49 20.70 -11.18
CA GLY A 99 -19.92 20.54 -12.57
C GLY A 99 -18.88 19.83 -13.44
N LYS A 100 -18.02 19.01 -12.83
CA LYS A 100 -16.94 18.26 -13.49
C LYS A 100 -17.30 16.79 -13.74
N CYS A 101 -18.22 16.24 -12.94
CA CYS A 101 -18.78 14.91 -13.11
C CYS A 101 -20.31 14.98 -13.27
N SER A 102 -20.89 13.98 -13.93
CA SER A 102 -22.33 13.73 -13.90
C SER A 102 -22.73 13.10 -12.56
N GLU A 103 -23.99 13.24 -12.14
CA GLU A 103 -24.51 12.39 -11.06
C GLU A 103 -24.50 10.92 -11.50
N PRO A 104 -24.37 9.96 -10.56
CA PRO A 104 -24.58 8.56 -10.87
C PRO A 104 -25.91 8.33 -11.57
N HIS A 105 -25.94 7.38 -12.51
CA HIS A 105 -27.10 7.12 -13.34
C HIS A 105 -28.32 6.62 -12.55
N GLU A 106 -28.07 6.01 -11.39
CA GLU A 106 -29.07 5.69 -10.38
C GLU A 106 -28.57 6.08 -8.99
N THR A 107 -29.44 6.71 -8.20
CA THR A 107 -29.11 7.14 -6.83
C THR A 107 -29.33 6.04 -5.78
N SER A 108 -29.87 4.88 -6.18
CA SER A 108 -30.10 3.71 -5.34
C SER A 108 -29.00 2.66 -5.49
N SER A 109 -28.73 1.92 -4.43
CA SER A 109 -27.97 0.65 -4.49
C SER A 109 -28.93 -0.55 -4.49
N ALA A 110 -28.42 -1.77 -4.32
CA ALA A 110 -29.24 -2.98 -4.37
C ALA A 110 -30.39 -3.01 -3.34
N THR A 111 -30.16 -2.48 -2.15
CA THR A 111 -31.12 -2.54 -1.02
C THR A 111 -31.48 -1.17 -0.43
N ARG A 112 -30.94 -0.08 -0.98
CA ARG A 112 -31.03 1.28 -0.41
C ARG A 112 -31.46 2.29 -1.47
N GLU A 113 -32.66 2.86 -1.33
CA GLU A 113 -33.24 3.80 -2.33
C GLU A 113 -32.49 5.13 -2.43
N ASN A 114 -31.99 5.66 -1.30
CA ASN A 114 -31.26 6.93 -1.22
C ASN A 114 -29.82 6.65 -0.83
N TYR A 115 -29.09 5.95 -1.72
CA TYR A 115 -27.69 5.59 -1.51
C TYR A 115 -26.77 6.78 -1.81
N TYR A 116 -26.90 7.37 -3.00
CA TYR A 116 -26.20 8.59 -3.38
C TYR A 116 -26.95 9.83 -2.89
N GLY A 117 -26.23 10.85 -2.39
CA GLY A 117 -26.81 12.07 -1.84
C GLY A 117 -27.32 11.97 -0.40
N ASN A 118 -27.05 10.87 0.29
CA ASN A 118 -27.44 10.63 1.69
C ASN A 118 -26.20 10.52 2.59
N ALA A 119 -26.15 11.35 3.63
CA ALA A 119 -25.03 11.43 4.57
C ALA A 119 -24.69 10.09 5.25
N LEU A 120 -25.65 9.17 5.40
CA LEU A 120 -25.42 7.85 5.97
C LEU A 120 -24.48 6.98 5.11
N PHE A 121 -24.43 7.24 3.80
CA PHE A 121 -23.66 6.46 2.84
C PHE A 121 -22.51 7.26 2.21
N ASN A 122 -22.15 8.41 2.79
CA ASN A 122 -21.05 9.25 2.32
C ASN A 122 -19.71 8.50 2.18
N ARG A 123 -19.49 7.51 3.05
CA ARG A 123 -18.26 6.71 3.12
C ARG A 123 -18.34 5.37 2.38
N TYR A 124 -19.43 5.11 1.67
CA TYR A 124 -19.59 3.91 0.85
C TYR A 124 -19.08 4.20 -0.57
N PRO A 125 -18.66 3.17 -1.31
CA PRO A 125 -18.15 3.34 -2.68
C PRO A 125 -19.22 3.94 -3.60
N VAL A 126 -18.83 4.87 -4.47
CA VAL A 126 -19.73 5.31 -5.53
C VAL A 126 -19.96 4.16 -6.52
N VAL A 127 -21.21 3.94 -6.92
CA VAL A 127 -21.65 2.93 -7.90
C VAL A 127 -22.63 3.56 -8.89
N ASN A 128 -23.10 2.80 -9.89
CA ASN A 128 -23.93 3.29 -11.00
C ASN A 128 -23.24 4.41 -11.81
N VAL A 129 -21.92 4.29 -11.97
CA VAL A 129 -21.08 5.18 -12.78
C VAL A 129 -20.51 4.41 -13.97
N THR A 130 -20.40 5.10 -15.10
CA THR A 130 -19.75 4.55 -16.30
C THR A 130 -18.24 4.59 -16.18
N TRP A 131 -17.54 3.94 -17.11
CA TRP A 131 -16.08 4.05 -17.18
C TRP A 131 -15.63 5.51 -17.41
N GLU A 132 -16.37 6.25 -18.24
CA GLU A 132 -16.07 7.66 -18.53
C GLU A 132 -16.27 8.55 -17.30
N ASP A 133 -17.31 8.31 -16.50
CA ASP A 133 -17.52 9.02 -15.24
C ASP A 133 -16.37 8.78 -14.24
N ALA A 134 -15.91 7.53 -14.13
CA ALA A 134 -14.79 7.15 -13.29
C ALA A 134 -13.49 7.83 -13.72
N LYS A 135 -13.21 7.80 -15.02
CA LYS A 135 -12.06 8.52 -15.62
C LYS A 135 -12.13 10.01 -15.34
N ASN A 136 -13.27 10.65 -15.60
CA ASN A 136 -13.45 12.09 -15.42
C ASN A 136 -13.26 12.51 -13.96
N TYR A 137 -13.74 11.71 -13.01
CA TYR A 137 -13.47 11.95 -11.59
C TYR A 137 -11.99 11.87 -11.27
N CYS A 138 -11.29 10.81 -11.71
CA CYS A 138 -9.87 10.67 -11.40
C CYS A 138 -9.07 11.84 -12.01
N GLU A 139 -9.38 12.26 -13.24
CA GLU A 139 -8.76 13.44 -13.86
C GLU A 139 -9.06 14.73 -13.09
N TYR A 140 -10.29 14.90 -12.59
CA TYR A 140 -10.69 16.05 -11.77
C TYR A 140 -9.85 16.19 -10.49
N VAL A 141 -9.54 15.08 -9.82
CA VAL A 141 -8.69 15.08 -8.61
C VAL A 141 -7.18 15.02 -8.93
N GLY A 142 -6.79 15.22 -10.19
CA GLY A 142 -5.39 15.21 -10.62
C GLY A 142 -4.73 13.84 -10.63
N LYS A 143 -5.53 12.78 -10.71
CA LYS A 143 -5.15 11.37 -10.77
C LYS A 143 -5.53 10.78 -12.15
N ARG A 144 -5.52 9.45 -12.27
CA ARG A 144 -5.99 8.66 -13.41
C ARG A 144 -6.61 7.35 -12.93
N LEU A 145 -7.27 6.59 -13.79
CA LEU A 145 -7.54 5.18 -13.48
C LEU A 145 -6.21 4.38 -13.48
N PRO A 146 -6.06 3.37 -12.61
CA PRO A 146 -4.94 2.43 -12.68
C PRO A 146 -4.99 1.63 -13.99
N THR A 147 -3.85 1.13 -14.46
CA THR A 147 -3.88 0.04 -15.44
C THR A 147 -4.30 -1.28 -14.78
N GLU A 148 -4.75 -2.25 -15.57
CA GLU A 148 -5.07 -3.59 -15.06
C GLU A 148 -3.87 -4.22 -14.34
N ALA A 149 -2.67 -4.07 -14.91
CA ALA A 149 -1.43 -4.59 -14.32
C ALA A 149 -1.04 -3.87 -13.02
N GLU A 150 -1.22 -2.55 -12.95
CA GLU A 150 -1.02 -1.79 -11.72
C GLU A 150 -1.98 -2.26 -10.62
N TRP A 151 -3.28 -2.32 -10.93
CA TRP A 151 -4.29 -2.76 -9.99
C TRP A 151 -3.95 -4.14 -9.42
N GLU A 152 -3.55 -5.09 -10.28
CA GLU A 152 -3.21 -6.44 -9.82
C GLU A 152 -1.91 -6.49 -9.02
N LYS A 153 -0.85 -5.75 -9.40
CA LYS A 153 0.38 -5.68 -8.60
C LYS A 153 0.10 -5.09 -7.22
N ALA A 154 -0.70 -4.02 -7.13
CA ALA A 154 -1.09 -3.42 -5.87
C ALA A 154 -1.92 -4.37 -4.99
N GLY A 155 -2.81 -5.16 -5.60
CA GLY A 155 -3.68 -6.11 -4.93
C GLY A 155 -2.99 -7.41 -4.49
N MET A 156 -2.11 -7.95 -5.32
CA MET A 156 -1.45 -9.25 -5.10
C MET A 156 -0.08 -9.13 -4.43
N GLY A 157 0.63 -8.01 -4.62
CA GLY A 157 2.02 -7.87 -4.23
C GLY A 157 3.01 -8.47 -5.25
N THR A 158 4.31 -8.40 -4.93
CA THR A 158 5.41 -8.84 -5.82
C THR A 158 5.98 -10.21 -5.48
N SER A 159 5.60 -10.82 -4.35
CA SER A 159 6.19 -12.06 -3.86
C SER A 159 5.15 -13.14 -3.56
N GLY A 160 5.31 -14.29 -4.22
CA GLY A 160 4.51 -15.49 -4.01
C GLY A 160 3.14 -15.39 -4.69
N TYR A 161 2.72 -16.48 -5.34
CA TYR A 161 1.40 -16.57 -5.95
C TYR A 161 0.31 -16.59 -4.88
N ARG A 162 -0.66 -15.67 -4.99
CA ARG A 162 -1.77 -15.54 -4.04
C ARG A 162 -3.09 -15.62 -4.76
N ARG A 163 -4.02 -16.35 -4.15
CA ARG A 163 -5.42 -16.43 -4.57
C ARG A 163 -6.19 -15.16 -4.21
N TYR A 164 -5.89 -14.59 -3.04
CA TYR A 164 -6.53 -13.39 -2.50
C TYR A 164 -5.48 -12.35 -2.09
N SER A 165 -5.89 -11.09 -1.93
CA SER A 165 -5.01 -9.99 -1.50
C SER A 165 -4.33 -10.29 -0.15
N TRP A 166 -5.07 -10.86 0.80
CA TRP A 166 -4.56 -11.25 2.12
C TRP A 166 -3.79 -12.59 2.13
N GLY A 167 -3.68 -13.29 1.00
CA GLY A 167 -2.95 -14.56 0.88
C GLY A 167 -3.78 -15.72 0.34
N ASN A 168 -3.45 -16.95 0.75
CA ASN A 168 -4.09 -18.19 0.27
C ASN A 168 -5.03 -18.84 1.29
N GLY A 169 -5.23 -18.20 2.44
CA GLY A 169 -6.18 -18.66 3.46
C GLY A 169 -7.62 -18.34 3.06
N ALA A 170 -8.55 -19.23 3.40
CA ALA A 170 -9.96 -19.06 3.09
C ALA A 170 -10.52 -17.73 3.62
N PRO A 171 -11.44 -17.08 2.88
CA PRO A 171 -12.20 -15.92 3.33
C PRO A 171 -12.70 -16.03 4.78
N GLN A 172 -12.56 -14.94 5.54
CA GLN A 172 -13.09 -14.80 6.90
C GLN A 172 -14.09 -13.63 6.95
N THR A 173 -14.90 -13.56 8.01
CA THR A 173 -15.98 -12.56 8.17
C THR A 173 -15.53 -11.09 8.11
N TYR A 174 -14.23 -10.81 8.25
CA TYR A 174 -13.65 -9.46 8.23
C TYR A 174 -12.59 -9.25 7.14
N THR A 175 -12.48 -10.18 6.18
CA THR A 175 -11.52 -10.04 5.08
C THR A 175 -12.14 -9.50 3.80
N LEU A 176 -13.47 -9.59 3.62
CA LEU A 176 -14.14 -8.96 2.48
C LEU A 176 -15.66 -8.92 2.60
N ASN A 177 -16.28 -7.99 1.87
CA ASN A 177 -17.72 -7.95 1.64
C ASN A 177 -18.12 -8.88 0.48
N LEU A 178 -18.63 -10.09 0.79
CA LEU A 178 -19.20 -11.04 -0.18
C LEU A 178 -20.42 -11.81 0.35
N THR A 179 -20.83 -11.55 1.59
CA THR A 179 -21.68 -12.50 2.34
C THR A 179 -23.15 -12.48 1.92
N LYS A 180 -23.53 -11.77 0.84
CA LYS A 180 -24.92 -11.45 0.46
C LYS A 180 -25.77 -10.93 1.65
N ILE A 181 -25.09 -10.48 2.69
CA ILE A 181 -25.59 -9.90 3.92
C ILE A 181 -24.59 -8.75 4.21
N PRO A 182 -24.99 -7.48 4.04
CA PRO A 182 -26.38 -7.02 3.80
C PRO A 182 -26.93 -7.34 2.40
N GLY A 183 -26.11 -7.82 1.46
CA GLY A 183 -26.51 -8.04 0.07
C GLY A 183 -26.40 -6.75 -0.75
N ASP A 184 -25.36 -5.97 -0.42
CA ASP A 184 -25.09 -4.66 -0.95
C ASP A 184 -23.64 -4.27 -0.59
N THR A 185 -23.20 -3.12 -1.08
CA THR A 185 -21.96 -2.43 -0.71
C THR A 185 -21.85 -2.19 0.79
N GLU A 186 -20.62 -2.05 1.29
CA GLU A 186 -20.30 -1.70 2.67
C GLU A 186 -19.37 -0.47 2.72
N MET A 187 -19.34 0.19 3.88
CA MET A 187 -18.43 1.32 4.11
C MET A 187 -16.98 0.90 3.85
N GLY A 188 -16.23 1.71 3.10
CA GLY A 188 -14.82 1.43 2.83
C GLY A 188 -14.02 1.25 4.12
N ASN A 189 -13.05 0.33 4.09
CA ASN A 189 -12.22 -0.08 5.24
C ASN A 189 -12.92 -0.95 6.30
N THR A 190 -14.17 -1.38 6.08
CA THR A 190 -14.84 -2.33 6.99
C THR A 190 -14.10 -3.67 7.05
N TYR A 191 -13.48 -4.08 5.94
CA TYR A 191 -12.79 -5.37 5.79
C TYR A 191 -11.27 -5.23 5.70
N TRP A 192 -10.69 -4.35 6.53
CA TRP A 192 -9.26 -4.03 6.53
C TRP A 192 -8.31 -5.24 6.70
N LYS A 193 -8.77 -6.34 7.31
CA LYS A 193 -7.95 -7.58 7.40
C LYS A 193 -7.76 -8.28 6.06
N GLY A 194 -8.52 -7.89 5.04
CA GLY A 194 -8.38 -8.31 3.65
C GLY A 194 -7.36 -7.52 2.85
N GLN A 195 -6.63 -6.59 3.47
CA GLN A 195 -5.73 -5.70 2.75
C GLN A 195 -4.65 -6.46 1.96
N SER A 196 -4.20 -5.85 0.86
CA SER A 196 -3.05 -6.31 0.09
C SER A 196 -1.74 -6.12 0.85
N PRO A 197 -0.62 -6.71 0.37
CA PRO A 197 0.72 -6.43 0.92
C PRO A 197 1.10 -4.94 0.91
N TYR A 198 0.52 -4.16 0.00
CA TYR A 198 0.73 -2.71 -0.10
C TYR A 198 -0.23 -1.90 0.76
N GLY A 199 -1.23 -2.54 1.40
CA GLY A 199 -2.24 -1.86 2.22
C GLY A 199 -3.47 -1.41 1.45
N MET A 200 -3.66 -1.86 0.20
CA MET A 200 -4.91 -1.64 -0.54
C MET A 200 -6.03 -2.46 0.11
N VAL A 201 -7.17 -1.85 0.44
CA VAL A 201 -8.29 -2.50 1.10
C VAL A 201 -9.45 -2.69 0.11
N ASP A 202 -10.31 -3.67 0.39
CA ASP A 202 -11.47 -4.00 -0.45
C ASP A 202 -11.05 -4.36 -1.89
N VAL A 203 -9.90 -5.04 -2.03
CA VAL A 203 -9.34 -5.48 -3.33
C VAL A 203 -10.18 -6.58 -3.96
N VAL A 204 -10.71 -7.49 -3.15
CA VAL A 204 -11.61 -8.56 -3.59
C VAL A 204 -12.92 -8.41 -2.84
N GLY A 205 -14.04 -8.28 -3.55
CA GLY A 205 -15.36 -8.03 -3.00
C GLY A 205 -15.69 -6.53 -2.90
N ASN A 206 -16.76 -6.22 -2.17
CA ASN A 206 -17.37 -4.88 -2.13
C ASN A 206 -17.81 -4.39 -3.52
N VAL A 207 -17.00 -3.68 -4.31
CA VAL A 207 -17.35 -3.36 -5.70
C VAL A 207 -16.26 -3.79 -6.66
N SER A 208 -16.67 -4.20 -7.86
CA SER A 208 -15.73 -4.33 -8.96
C SER A 208 -15.26 -2.94 -9.39
N GLU A 209 -14.04 -2.85 -9.91
CA GLU A 209 -13.40 -1.56 -10.14
C GLU A 209 -13.02 -1.38 -11.60
N TRP A 210 -13.46 -0.27 -12.19
CA TRP A 210 -12.98 0.16 -13.50
C TRP A 210 -11.46 0.40 -13.48
N VAL A 211 -10.78 -0.13 -14.50
CA VAL A 211 -9.36 0.17 -14.79
C VAL A 211 -9.24 0.78 -16.20
N SER A 212 -8.07 1.30 -16.55
CA SER A 212 -7.89 2.07 -17.79
C SER A 212 -8.05 1.24 -19.08
N ASP A 213 -7.78 -0.05 -18.98
CA ASP A 213 -7.46 -0.95 -20.07
C ASP A 213 -8.71 -1.36 -20.86
N TRP A 214 -8.55 -1.47 -22.19
CA TRP A 214 -9.50 -2.20 -23.01
C TRP A 214 -9.40 -3.70 -22.71
N TYR A 215 -10.51 -4.41 -22.72
CA TYR A 215 -10.53 -5.84 -22.49
C TYR A 215 -10.20 -6.61 -23.78
N SER A 216 -9.34 -7.61 -23.64
CA SER A 216 -9.18 -8.70 -24.59
C SER A 216 -8.91 -9.99 -23.82
N GLU A 217 -9.62 -11.05 -24.22
CA GLU A 217 -9.49 -12.40 -23.65
C GLU A 217 -8.08 -12.97 -23.84
N THR A 218 -7.40 -12.59 -24.94
CA THR A 218 -6.07 -13.12 -25.29
C THR A 218 -4.93 -12.19 -24.88
N TYR A 219 -5.20 -11.02 -24.28
CA TYR A 219 -4.15 -10.01 -24.06
C TYR A 219 -2.97 -10.53 -23.24
N TYR A 220 -3.19 -11.40 -22.26
CA TYR A 220 -2.10 -11.93 -21.42
C TYR A 220 -1.09 -12.79 -22.20
N GLN A 221 -1.48 -13.33 -23.37
CA GLN A 221 -0.59 -14.08 -24.26
C GLN A 221 0.27 -13.14 -25.14
N GLU A 222 -0.15 -11.89 -25.29
CA GLU A 222 0.45 -10.88 -26.16
C GLU A 222 0.95 -9.65 -25.40
N SER A 223 0.87 -9.69 -24.06
CA SER A 223 1.17 -8.58 -23.17
C SER A 223 2.60 -8.11 -23.32
N VAL A 224 2.79 -6.79 -23.31
CA VAL A 224 4.13 -6.20 -23.30
C VAL A 224 4.69 -6.20 -21.89
N VAL A 225 6.02 -6.33 -21.76
CA VAL A 225 6.67 -6.39 -20.44
C VAL A 225 6.61 -5.02 -19.75
N GLU A 226 6.98 -3.94 -20.43
CA GLU A 226 7.12 -2.62 -19.80
C GLU A 226 5.78 -1.85 -19.78
N ASN A 227 5.27 -1.59 -18.58
CA ASN A 227 4.06 -0.79 -18.31
C ASN A 227 2.88 -1.13 -19.24
N PRO A 228 2.40 -2.40 -19.26
CA PRO A 228 1.28 -2.78 -20.09
C PRO A 228 0.02 -1.97 -19.73
N SER A 229 -0.71 -1.58 -20.76
CA SER A 229 -1.92 -0.75 -20.68
C SER A 229 -3.08 -1.35 -21.49
N GLY A 230 -3.07 -2.67 -21.67
CA GLY A 230 -4.06 -3.38 -22.48
C GLY A 230 -3.82 -3.24 -23.99
N PRO A 231 -4.72 -3.81 -24.82
CA PRO A 231 -4.75 -3.58 -26.26
C PRO A 231 -5.08 -2.10 -26.56
N ALA A 232 -4.66 -1.64 -27.74
CA ALA A 232 -4.84 -0.24 -28.16
C ALA A 232 -6.32 0.21 -28.25
N GLY A 233 -7.26 -0.75 -28.37
CA GLY A 233 -8.69 -0.50 -28.48
C GLY A 233 -9.49 -1.77 -28.20
N GLY A 234 -10.80 -1.61 -28.01
CA GLY A 234 -11.74 -2.70 -27.79
C GLY A 234 -13.18 -2.19 -27.75
N THR A 235 -14.13 -3.08 -27.51
CA THR A 235 -15.52 -2.69 -27.24
C THR A 235 -15.76 -2.55 -25.75
N LYS A 236 -15.08 -3.36 -24.92
CA LYS A 236 -15.26 -3.39 -23.47
C LYS A 236 -14.05 -2.88 -22.71
N LYS A 237 -14.29 -2.29 -21.54
CA LYS A 237 -13.27 -1.94 -20.55
C LYS A 237 -13.19 -3.02 -19.49
N VAL A 238 -11.98 -3.21 -18.96
CA VAL A 238 -11.73 -4.17 -17.88
C VAL A 238 -12.33 -3.65 -16.56
N ILE A 239 -12.92 -4.56 -15.79
CA ILE A 239 -13.19 -4.36 -14.35
C ILE A 239 -12.52 -5.47 -13.54
N ARG A 240 -12.02 -5.15 -12.35
CA ARG A 240 -11.28 -6.06 -11.46
C ARG A 240 -11.94 -6.15 -10.08
N GLY A 241 -11.55 -7.16 -9.30
CA GLY A 241 -11.84 -7.19 -7.86
C GLY A 241 -13.11 -7.91 -7.41
N ASP A 242 -13.91 -8.52 -8.30
CA ASP A 242 -15.20 -9.14 -7.90
C ASP A 242 -16.14 -8.10 -7.23
N SER A 243 -17.34 -8.49 -6.77
CA SER A 243 -18.28 -7.55 -6.11
C SER A 243 -18.95 -8.19 -4.91
N TRP A 244 -19.68 -7.43 -4.09
CA TRP A 244 -20.51 -7.94 -2.99
C TRP A 244 -21.50 -9.04 -3.41
N ASN A 245 -21.79 -9.16 -4.71
CA ASN A 245 -22.70 -10.16 -5.27
C ASN A 245 -21.98 -11.37 -5.90
N SER A 246 -20.64 -11.35 -5.99
CA SER A 246 -19.84 -12.47 -6.50
C SER A 246 -20.01 -13.73 -5.64
N ASP A 247 -19.80 -14.89 -6.27
CA ASP A 247 -19.77 -16.18 -5.58
C ASP A 247 -18.42 -16.38 -4.89
N VAL A 248 -18.44 -16.51 -3.56
CA VAL A 248 -17.27 -16.71 -2.70
C VAL A 248 -16.42 -17.93 -3.12
N GLU A 249 -17.01 -18.92 -3.79
CA GLU A 249 -16.27 -20.09 -4.29
C GLU A 249 -15.40 -19.78 -5.52
N THR A 250 -15.74 -18.72 -6.27
CA THR A 250 -15.10 -18.38 -7.56
C THR A 250 -14.26 -17.11 -7.53
N ILE A 251 -14.19 -16.43 -6.39
CA ILE A 251 -13.40 -15.20 -6.26
C ILE A 251 -11.91 -15.46 -6.38
N HIS A 252 -11.22 -14.52 -7.01
CA HIS A 252 -9.78 -14.60 -7.21
C HIS A 252 -9.23 -13.20 -7.50
N VAL A 253 -8.08 -12.82 -6.92
CA VAL A 253 -7.47 -11.50 -7.16
C VAL A 253 -7.14 -11.26 -8.64
N THR A 254 -6.87 -12.34 -9.38
CA THR A 254 -6.61 -12.31 -10.83
C THR A 254 -7.87 -12.32 -11.70
N ASN A 255 -9.07 -12.39 -11.13
CA ASN A 255 -10.31 -12.49 -11.91
C ASN A 255 -10.54 -11.25 -12.78
N ARG A 256 -10.62 -11.47 -14.08
CA ARG A 256 -10.94 -10.42 -15.05
C ARG A 256 -12.41 -10.46 -15.40
N PHE A 257 -12.97 -9.29 -15.63
CA PHE A 257 -14.33 -9.07 -16.08
C PHE A 257 -14.32 -7.89 -17.06
N ALA A 258 -15.42 -7.70 -17.79
CA ALA A 258 -15.49 -6.64 -18.78
C ALA A 258 -16.92 -6.17 -19.03
N LEU A 259 -17.08 -4.87 -19.18
CA LEU A 259 -18.33 -4.19 -19.51
C LEU A 259 -18.10 -3.21 -20.64
N GLU A 260 -19.13 -2.91 -21.43
CA GLU A 260 -19.04 -1.81 -22.40
C GLU A 260 -18.88 -0.49 -21.61
N PRO A 261 -18.10 0.49 -22.12
CA PRO A 261 -17.71 1.67 -21.35
C PRO A 261 -18.88 2.58 -20.96
N ASP A 262 -20.02 2.48 -21.63
CA ASP A 262 -21.26 3.22 -21.36
C ASP A 262 -22.22 2.47 -20.42
N GLN A 263 -21.88 1.24 -20.01
CA GLN A 263 -22.65 0.50 -19.02
C GLN A 263 -22.30 0.95 -17.60
N PHE A 264 -23.30 0.83 -16.73
CA PHE A 264 -23.18 1.05 -15.29
C PHE A 264 -24.03 -0.01 -14.55
N ASN A 265 -23.70 -0.25 -13.29
CA ASN A 265 -24.49 -1.09 -12.37
C ASN A 265 -24.13 -0.75 -10.92
N ASN A 266 -24.87 -1.32 -9.97
CA ASN A 266 -24.70 -1.11 -8.54
C ASN A 266 -23.62 -2.00 -7.88
N GLU A 267 -22.85 -2.73 -8.70
CA GLU A 267 -21.76 -3.60 -8.29
C GLU A 267 -20.39 -3.07 -8.72
N THR A 268 -20.34 -2.02 -9.55
CA THR A 268 -19.11 -1.48 -10.15
C THR A 268 -18.89 -0.04 -9.69
N GLY A 269 -17.76 0.18 -9.05
CA GLY A 269 -17.19 1.48 -8.72
C GLY A 269 -15.78 1.61 -9.32
N PHE A 270 -14.89 2.30 -8.63
CA PHE A 270 -13.51 2.49 -9.07
C PHE A 270 -12.63 3.07 -7.95
N ARG A 271 -11.32 3.00 -8.16
CA ARG A 271 -10.31 3.74 -7.39
C ARG A 271 -9.34 4.42 -8.35
N CYS A 272 -8.64 5.46 -7.89
CA CYS A 272 -7.69 6.18 -8.74
C CYS A 272 -6.24 5.77 -8.44
N ALA A 273 -5.37 6.02 -9.43
CA ALA A 273 -3.93 5.92 -9.34
C ALA A 273 -3.26 7.22 -9.79
N MET A 274 -2.00 7.42 -9.44
CA MET A 274 -1.23 8.61 -9.79
C MET A 274 0.22 8.25 -10.04
N ASP A 275 0.80 8.81 -11.10
CA ASP A 275 2.23 8.61 -11.39
C ASP A 275 3.11 9.26 -10.31
N VAL A 276 4.22 8.60 -9.98
CA VAL A 276 5.25 9.20 -9.15
C VAL A 276 6.04 10.20 -9.99
N LYS A 277 5.98 11.49 -9.63
CA LYS A 277 6.89 12.50 -10.20
C LYS A 277 8.27 12.28 -9.59
N GLU A 278 9.30 12.06 -10.41
CA GLU A 278 10.67 11.91 -9.90
C GLU A 278 11.14 13.15 -9.10
N ARG A 279 11.61 12.90 -7.86
CA ARG A 279 12.47 13.70 -6.94
C ARG A 279 11.83 14.71 -5.95
N VAL A 280 11.99 14.42 -4.65
CA VAL A 280 12.29 15.41 -3.59
C VAL A 280 13.40 14.85 -2.68
N TYR A 281 14.48 15.61 -2.48
CA TYR A 281 15.55 15.31 -1.52
C TYR A 281 15.31 16.13 -0.24
N TYR A 282 15.31 15.50 0.94
CA TYR A 282 15.29 16.20 2.22
C TYR A 282 16.54 15.85 3.07
N ASN A 283 17.25 16.88 3.53
CA ASN A 283 18.28 16.77 4.57
C ASN A 283 17.64 16.98 5.95
N THR A 284 17.78 16.03 6.87
CA THR A 284 17.20 16.09 8.24
C THR A 284 18.18 16.70 9.26
N PRO A 285 17.77 17.62 10.16
CA PRO A 285 18.55 18.09 11.32
C PRO A 285 18.36 17.21 12.59
N GLU A 286 19.33 17.21 13.52
CA GLU A 286 19.35 16.44 14.79
C GLU A 286 18.50 17.04 15.95
N PRO A 287 18.02 16.24 16.94
CA PRO A 287 17.21 16.70 18.09
C PRO A 287 17.98 16.91 19.43
N ASP A 288 17.39 17.74 20.32
CA ASP A 288 17.91 18.27 21.61
C ASP A 288 17.30 17.57 22.86
N PRO A 289 18.02 17.33 23.99
CA PRO A 289 17.54 16.48 25.09
C PRO A 289 17.31 17.24 26.42
N THR A 290 16.07 17.28 26.96
CA THR A 290 15.79 17.26 28.43
C THR A 290 14.28 17.25 28.76
N THR A 291 13.74 16.16 29.34
CA THR A 291 12.82 16.11 30.53
C THR A 291 12.39 14.65 30.84
N GLU A 292 12.52 14.19 32.10
CA GLU A 292 12.09 12.87 32.62
C GLU A 292 10.69 12.95 33.29
N ALA A 293 9.78 12.00 33.00
CA ALA A 293 8.45 11.86 33.59
C ALA A 293 8.16 10.41 34.05
N GLU A 294 7.27 10.24 35.04
CA GLU A 294 6.90 9.00 35.74
C GLU A 294 6.75 7.76 34.82
N THR A 295 7.75 6.89 34.89
CA THR A 295 7.87 5.68 34.08
C THR A 295 6.76 4.64 34.36
N ARG A 296 5.87 4.43 33.39
CA ARG A 296 4.95 3.27 33.32
C ARG A 296 5.51 2.21 32.36
N TYR A 297 5.02 0.97 32.32
CA TYR A 297 5.52 -0.06 31.39
C TYR A 297 4.40 -0.74 30.58
N ALA A 298 4.74 -1.20 29.38
CA ALA A 298 3.85 -1.96 28.48
C ALA A 298 4.58 -3.10 27.77
N ILE A 299 3.83 -4.07 27.26
CA ILE A 299 4.37 -5.17 26.44
C ILE A 299 3.86 -5.03 25.01
N VAL A 300 4.75 -5.19 24.01
CA VAL A 300 4.37 -5.23 22.59
C VAL A 300 3.49 -6.45 22.33
N ASN A 301 2.24 -6.19 21.95
CA ASN A 301 1.28 -7.21 21.56
C ASN A 301 0.53 -6.79 20.28
N SER A 302 1.25 -6.79 19.17
CA SER A 302 0.80 -6.31 17.87
C SER A 302 -0.03 -7.33 17.07
N GLY A 303 0.01 -8.61 17.45
CA GLY A 303 -0.58 -9.70 16.66
C GLY A 303 0.20 -10.04 15.38
N HIS A 304 1.36 -9.41 15.15
CA HIS A 304 2.27 -9.68 14.03
C HIS A 304 3.63 -10.17 14.55
N ASP A 305 4.22 -11.16 13.87
CA ASP A 305 5.52 -11.74 14.27
C ASP A 305 6.68 -10.71 14.22
N GLY A 306 6.53 -9.65 13.43
CA GLY A 306 7.52 -8.57 13.28
C GLY A 306 7.55 -7.56 14.43
N GLY A 307 6.54 -7.53 15.30
CA GLY A 307 6.42 -6.54 16.38
C GLY A 307 5.76 -5.23 15.96
N VAL A 308 6.07 -4.14 16.67
CA VAL A 308 5.43 -2.83 16.47
C VAL A 308 6.44 -1.76 16.06
N PHE A 309 6.00 -0.85 15.20
CA PHE A 309 6.76 0.32 14.85
C PHE A 309 6.75 1.35 15.98
N LEU A 310 7.93 1.86 16.30
CA LEU A 310 8.10 3.09 17.04
C LEU A 310 8.31 4.21 16.04
N LEU A 311 7.52 5.27 16.17
CA LEU A 311 7.48 6.40 15.27
C LEU A 311 8.16 7.61 15.93
N GLN A 312 8.80 8.48 15.17
CA GLN A 312 9.41 9.69 15.72
C GLN A 312 8.36 10.63 16.34
N GLU A 313 7.14 10.61 15.82
CA GLU A 313 5.97 11.36 16.29
C GLU A 313 4.72 10.46 16.24
N PRO A 314 3.66 10.75 17.00
CA PRO A 314 2.43 9.98 16.93
C PRO A 314 1.60 10.38 15.70
N GLY A 315 0.89 9.41 15.12
CA GLY A 315 0.05 9.61 13.96
C GLY A 315 0.46 8.74 12.78
N VAL A 316 -0.35 8.80 11.73
CA VAL A 316 -0.11 8.09 10.48
C VAL A 316 1.00 8.82 9.70
N ASN A 317 1.82 8.09 8.94
CA ASN A 317 2.93 8.63 8.14
C ASN A 317 4.06 9.31 8.94
N LYS A 318 4.36 8.80 10.12
CA LYS A 318 5.48 9.27 10.93
C LYS A 318 6.70 8.36 10.75
N THR A 319 7.89 8.91 10.92
CA THR A 319 9.13 8.19 10.67
C THR A 319 9.28 7.00 11.61
N ILE A 320 9.33 5.79 11.06
CA ILE A 320 9.68 4.60 11.84
C ILE A 320 11.15 4.71 12.22
N ILE A 321 11.42 4.81 13.51
CA ILE A 321 12.76 4.92 14.07
C ILE A 321 13.31 3.55 14.51
N CYS A 322 12.42 2.64 14.88
CA CYS A 322 12.75 1.33 15.41
C CYS A 322 11.55 0.40 15.22
N VAL A 323 11.81 -0.89 15.10
CA VAL A 323 10.80 -1.94 15.24
C VAL A 323 11.06 -2.64 16.57
N ALA A 324 10.10 -2.57 17.49
CA ALA A 324 10.16 -3.28 18.76
C ALA A 324 9.51 -4.67 18.57
N PRO A 325 10.26 -5.79 18.68
CA PRO A 325 9.72 -7.12 18.44
C PRO A 325 8.53 -7.47 19.34
N GLN A 326 7.67 -8.38 18.88
CA GLN A 326 6.58 -8.93 19.67
C GLN A 326 7.09 -9.46 21.03
N GLY A 327 6.38 -9.14 22.12
CA GLY A 327 6.76 -9.52 23.49
C GLY A 327 7.82 -8.63 24.14
N SER A 328 8.34 -7.61 23.43
CA SER A 328 9.27 -6.65 24.03
C SER A 328 8.60 -5.82 25.12
N MET A 329 9.32 -5.58 26.22
CA MET A 329 8.90 -4.65 27.26
C MET A 329 9.33 -3.23 26.89
N LEU A 330 8.40 -2.29 27.04
CA LEU A 330 8.54 -0.88 26.70
C LEU A 330 8.29 -0.03 27.95
N GLU A 331 9.16 0.95 28.18
CA GLU A 331 8.94 2.03 29.11
C GLU A 331 7.98 3.04 28.47
N ILE A 332 6.92 3.47 29.15
CA ILE A 332 6.04 4.55 28.73
C ILE A 332 6.64 5.86 29.25
N ILE A 333 7.05 6.71 28.32
CA ILE A 333 7.56 8.05 28.58
C ILE A 333 6.40 9.05 28.66
N GLU A 334 5.42 8.93 27.77
CA GLU A 334 4.29 9.88 27.64
C GLU A 334 3.03 9.18 27.10
N GLY A 335 1.85 9.69 27.46
CA GLY A 335 0.55 9.28 26.92
C GLY A 335 -0.44 8.70 27.95
N PRO A 336 -1.66 8.33 27.50
CA PRO A 336 -2.10 8.34 26.10
C PRO A 336 -2.33 9.75 25.56
N VAL A 337 -1.95 9.96 24.30
CA VAL A 337 -2.33 11.12 23.48
C VAL A 337 -3.23 10.64 22.35
N GLU A 338 -4.38 11.27 22.18
CA GLU A 338 -5.35 10.89 21.14
C GLU A 338 -5.18 11.77 19.90
N ILE A 339 -4.90 11.14 18.75
CA ILE A 339 -4.73 11.81 17.45
C ILE A 339 -5.48 10.99 16.42
N ASN A 340 -6.37 11.67 15.66
CA ASN A 340 -7.22 11.03 14.65
C ASN A 340 -7.93 9.77 15.20
N PHE A 341 -8.52 9.91 16.40
CA PHE A 341 -9.26 8.85 17.11
C PHE A 341 -8.43 7.61 17.46
N THR A 342 -7.11 7.69 17.33
CA THR A 342 -6.16 6.65 17.71
C THR A 342 -5.39 7.11 18.93
N LYS A 343 -5.26 6.25 19.93
CA LYS A 343 -4.46 6.54 21.12
C LYS A 343 -3.02 6.11 20.90
N TRP A 344 -2.11 7.02 21.22
CA TRP A 344 -0.67 6.87 21.06
C TRP A 344 0.04 7.00 22.40
N TYR A 345 1.12 6.25 22.56
CA TYR A 345 2.05 6.34 23.67
C TYR A 345 3.45 6.62 23.15
N HIS A 346 4.16 7.53 23.78
CA HIS A 346 5.60 7.70 23.60
C HIS A 346 6.30 6.70 24.51
N VAL A 347 7.17 5.88 23.93
CA VAL A 347 7.75 4.72 24.61
C VAL A 347 9.25 4.57 24.34
N ARG A 348 9.98 4.00 25.30
CA ARG A 348 11.41 3.66 25.21
C ARG A 348 11.60 2.15 25.26
N THR A 349 12.42 1.59 24.35
CA THR A 349 12.86 0.19 24.42
C THR A 349 13.97 -0.01 25.45
N SER A 350 14.20 -1.25 25.91
CA SER A 350 15.35 -1.58 26.76
C SER A 350 16.72 -1.33 26.10
N SER A 351 16.76 -1.24 24.76
CA SER A 351 17.93 -0.88 23.97
C SER A 351 18.09 0.63 23.75
N GLY A 352 17.21 1.46 24.32
CA GLY A 352 17.30 2.92 24.34
C GLY A 352 16.65 3.64 23.16
N TRP A 353 15.88 2.96 22.31
CA TRP A 353 15.14 3.61 21.22
C TRP A 353 13.84 4.23 21.75
N GLU A 354 13.57 5.50 21.44
CA GLU A 354 12.41 6.25 21.95
C GLU A 354 11.50 6.73 20.82
N GLY A 355 10.24 6.34 20.81
CA GLY A 355 9.26 6.81 19.83
C GLY A 355 7.83 6.45 20.16
N TRP A 356 6.90 6.86 19.31
CA TRP A 356 5.47 6.75 19.48
C TRP A 356 4.91 5.47 18.88
N THR A 357 3.96 4.85 19.57
CA THR A 357 3.27 3.66 19.06
C THR A 357 1.82 3.64 19.50
N ILE A 358 1.00 2.87 18.79
CA ILE A 358 -0.46 2.84 19.00
C ILE A 358 -0.83 1.94 20.18
N GLU A 359 -1.82 2.37 20.97
CA GLU A 359 -2.32 1.63 22.13
C GLU A 359 -2.80 0.23 21.76
N SER A 360 -3.44 0.06 20.59
CA SER A 360 -3.96 -1.23 20.13
C SER A 360 -2.87 -2.28 19.87
N SER A 361 -1.60 -1.89 19.83
CA SER A 361 -0.45 -2.78 19.70
C SER A 361 0.26 -3.03 21.02
N LEU A 362 -0.28 -2.53 22.13
CA LEU A 362 0.31 -2.63 23.46
C LEU A 362 -0.63 -3.35 24.44
N THR A 363 -0.04 -4.11 25.36
CA THR A 363 -0.70 -4.54 26.60
C THR A 363 -0.11 -3.71 27.74
N LEU A 364 -0.86 -2.73 28.24
CA LEU A 364 -0.44 -1.85 29.32
C LEU A 364 -0.40 -2.61 30.65
N MET A 365 0.69 -2.47 31.40
CA MET A 365 0.79 -3.06 32.74
C MET A 365 0.35 -2.04 33.77
N SER A 366 -0.76 -2.30 34.46
CA SER A 366 -1.10 -1.60 35.69
C SER A 366 -0.16 -2.05 36.80
N HIS A 367 0.24 -1.13 37.67
CA HIS A 367 0.85 -1.50 38.96
C HIS A 367 -0.05 -2.44 39.77
#